data_AF-A0A7Y1X6M3-F1
#
_entry.id   AF-A0A7Y1X6M3-F1
#
_cell.length_a   1.000
_cell.length_b   1.000
_cell.length_c   1.000
_cell.angle_alpha   90.00
_cell.angle_beta   90.00
_cell.angle_gamma   90.00
#
_symmetry.space_group_name_H-M   'P 1'
#
loop_
_entity.id
_entity.type
_entity.pdbx_description
1 polymer ?
#
loop_
_entity_poly.entity_id
_entity_poly.type
_entity_poly.pdbx_seq_one_letter_code
_entity_poly.pdbx_strand_id
1 'polypeptide(L)'
;MKRYLKTFMNRESLRQFMKLGLVGGFNTIVDFAIFNALLFLLPDERWEASVAVTISYIAATAFSYILNRRWTFALDGSWGSSRETGAFYLVNTLALAATLAIVEGAQVLWGPLSVLQLNIAKFAAVIVILFPKYAGYRDLVFRRSIENDRLS
;
A
#
# COMPACT_ATOMS: atom_id res chain seq x y z
N MET A 1 -21.97 21.31 5.37
CA MET A 1 -21.34 20.21 6.14
C MET A 1 -22.18 18.93 6.23
N LYS A 2 -23.50 18.97 6.48
CA LYS A 2 -24.35 17.76 6.64
C LYS A 2 -24.54 16.86 5.40
N ARG A 3 -24.24 17.33 4.18
CA ARG A 3 -24.30 16.54 2.93
C ARG A 3 -23.03 15.70 2.64
N TYR A 4 -21.90 16.02 3.27
CA TYR A 4 -20.60 15.36 3.04
C TYR A 4 -20.49 13.97 3.66
N LEU A 5 -21.22 13.70 4.76
CA LEU A 5 -21.23 12.39 5.42
C LEU A 5 -22.19 11.40 4.75
N LYS A 6 -23.19 11.88 3.99
CA LYS A 6 -24.20 11.01 3.36
C LYS A 6 -23.65 10.22 2.17
N THR A 7 -22.60 10.71 1.50
CA THR A 7 -21.93 10.00 0.38
C THR A 7 -21.08 8.82 0.87
N PHE A 8 -20.53 8.90 2.09
CA PHE A 8 -19.84 7.77 2.74
C PHE A 8 -20.80 6.66 3.21
N MET A 9 -22.11 6.95 3.29
CA MET A 9 -23.14 6.03 3.77
C MET A 9 -23.89 5.29 2.66
N ASN A 10 -23.37 5.27 1.43
CA ASN A 10 -23.92 4.40 0.40
C ASN A 10 -23.31 3.00 0.52
N ARG A 11 -24.13 1.93 0.51
CA ARG A 11 -23.67 0.55 0.77
C ARG A 11 -22.57 0.11 -0.21
N GLU A 12 -22.56 0.69 -1.41
CA GLU A 12 -21.59 0.43 -2.45
C GLU A 12 -20.20 1.01 -2.14
N SER A 13 -20.12 2.27 -1.71
CA SER A 13 -18.87 2.92 -1.27
C SER A 13 -18.26 2.20 -0.06
N LEU A 14 -19.09 1.77 0.89
CA LEU A 14 -18.64 1.02 2.06
C LEU A 14 -18.09 -0.36 1.66
N ARG A 15 -18.74 -1.05 0.71
CA ARG A 15 -18.28 -2.36 0.21
C ARG A 15 -16.95 -2.24 -0.55
N GLN A 16 -16.79 -1.18 -1.35
CA GLN A 16 -15.52 -0.89 -2.04
C GLN A 16 -14.40 -0.56 -1.05
N PHE A 17 -14.70 0.23 -0.02
CA PHE A 17 -13.74 0.55 1.04
C PHE A 17 -13.32 -0.71 1.84
N MET A 18 -14.27 -1.57 2.22
CA MET A 18 -13.96 -2.83 2.89
C MET A 18 -13.13 -3.76 2.00
N LYS A 19 -13.43 -3.84 0.70
CA LYS A 19 -12.65 -4.65 -0.25
C LYS A 19 -11.22 -4.10 -0.39
N LEU A 20 -11.07 -2.78 -0.49
CA LEU A 20 -9.76 -2.12 -0.52
C LEU A 20 -8.97 -2.36 0.79
N GLY A 21 -9.62 -2.23 1.93
CA GLY A 21 -9.03 -2.49 3.24
C GLY A 21 -8.62 -3.95 3.43
N LEU A 22 -9.45 -4.90 2.99
CA LEU A 22 -9.14 -6.34 3.05
C LEU A 22 -7.96 -6.71 2.16
N VAL A 23 -7.96 -6.26 0.89
CA VAL A 23 -6.86 -6.54 -0.04
C VAL A 23 -5.57 -5.86 0.42
N GLY A 24 -5.66 -4.60 0.87
CA GLY A 24 -4.53 -3.87 1.45
C GLY A 24 -3.98 -4.54 2.70
N GLY A 25 -4.84 -4.95 3.62
CA GLY A 25 -4.46 -5.65 4.85
C GLY A 25 -3.80 -6.99 4.57
N PHE A 26 -4.36 -7.79 3.65
CA PHE A 26 -3.74 -9.05 3.22
C PHE A 26 -2.37 -8.82 2.60
N ASN A 27 -2.22 -7.81 1.73
CA ASN A 27 -0.92 -7.44 1.16
C ASN A 27 0.09 -7.05 2.24
N THR A 28 -0.32 -6.28 3.25
CA THR A 28 0.53 -5.92 4.38
C THR A 28 0.93 -7.14 5.20
N ILE A 29 0.04 -8.10 5.44
CA ILE A 29 0.39 -9.34 6.15
C ILE A 29 1.45 -10.13 5.39
N VAL A 30 1.28 -10.30 4.07
CA VAL A 30 2.26 -11.00 3.22
C VAL A 30 3.61 -10.26 3.23
N ASP A 31 3.61 -8.94 3.13
CA ASP A 31 4.81 -8.10 3.21
C ASP A 31 5.54 -8.29 4.54
N PHE A 32 4.84 -8.24 5.67
CA PHE A 32 5.45 -8.45 7.00
C PHE A 32 5.97 -9.88 7.19
N ALA A 33 5.28 -10.88 6.65
CA ALA A 33 5.73 -12.27 6.71
C ALA A 33 7.05 -12.46 5.96
N ILE A 34 7.14 -11.95 4.71
CA ILE A 34 8.37 -12.04 3.91
C ILE A 34 9.49 -11.22 4.55
N PHE A 35 9.17 -10.04 5.08
CA PHE A 35 10.14 -9.18 5.76
C PHE A 35 10.80 -9.89 6.95
N ASN A 36 10.01 -10.46 7.85
CA ASN A 36 10.55 -11.18 9.01
C ASN A 36 11.28 -12.45 8.61
N ALA A 37 10.82 -13.16 7.58
CA ALA A 37 11.53 -14.31 7.04
C ALA A 37 12.91 -13.91 6.51
N LEU A 38 13.02 -12.77 5.82
CA LEU A 38 14.30 -12.27 5.31
C LEU A 38 15.23 -11.81 6.44
N LEU A 39 14.72 -11.09 7.46
CA LEU A 39 15.52 -10.72 8.63
C LEU A 39 16.05 -11.95 9.39
N PHE A 40 15.35 -13.08 9.35
CA PHE A 40 15.82 -14.31 9.98
C PHE A 40 16.91 -15.03 9.14
N LEU A 41 16.89 -14.86 7.82
CA LEU A 41 17.79 -15.55 6.90
C LEU A 41 19.06 -14.75 6.57
N LEU A 42 18.99 -13.42 6.70
CA LEU A 42 20.10 -12.52 6.43
C LEU A 42 21.04 -12.40 7.65
N PRO A 43 22.33 -12.07 7.42
CA PRO A 43 23.25 -11.80 8.52
C PRO A 43 22.93 -10.45 9.16
N ASP A 44 23.04 -10.38 10.50
CA ASP A 44 22.80 -9.21 11.35
C ASP A 44 23.78 -8.06 11.03
N GLU A 45 23.50 -7.40 9.91
CA GLU A 45 24.23 -6.30 9.35
C GLU A 45 23.28 -5.17 8.98
N ARG A 46 23.75 -3.92 9.06
CA ARG A 46 22.90 -2.74 8.86
C ARG A 46 22.15 -2.71 7.52
N TRP A 47 22.70 -3.29 6.46
CA TRP A 47 22.06 -3.30 5.14
C TRP A 47 20.93 -4.34 5.02
N GLU A 48 20.84 -5.30 5.94
CA GLU A 48 19.86 -6.38 5.89
C GLU A 48 18.43 -5.84 5.90
N ALA A 49 18.17 -4.80 6.72
CA ALA A 49 16.84 -4.22 6.89
C ALA A 49 16.36 -3.57 5.59
N SER A 50 17.24 -2.83 4.91
CA SER A 50 16.98 -2.23 3.60
C SER A 50 16.68 -3.29 2.53
N VAL A 51 17.46 -4.37 2.50
CA VAL A 51 17.25 -5.48 1.55
C VAL A 51 15.95 -6.20 1.86
N ALA A 52 15.69 -6.51 3.13
CA ALA A 52 14.47 -7.16 3.57
C ALA A 52 13.23 -6.31 3.24
N VAL A 53 13.23 -5.00 3.53
CA VAL A 53 12.14 -4.07 3.16
C VAL A 53 11.92 -4.09 1.64
N THR A 54 12.99 -3.99 0.85
CA THR A 54 12.90 -3.91 -0.61
C THR A 54 12.30 -5.18 -1.21
N ILE A 55 12.85 -6.35 -0.86
CA ILE A 55 12.42 -7.64 -1.42
C ILE A 55 11.00 -7.97 -0.95
N SER A 56 10.70 -7.79 0.35
CA SER A 56 9.35 -8.05 0.88
C SER A 56 8.28 -7.20 0.21
N TYR A 57 8.56 -5.90 0.03
CA TYR A 57 7.61 -4.98 -0.58
C TYR A 57 7.36 -5.32 -2.05
N ILE A 58 8.42 -5.59 -2.83
CA ILE A 58 8.30 -5.97 -4.24
C ILE A 58 7.55 -7.29 -4.38
N ALA A 59 7.92 -8.30 -3.58
CA ALA A 59 7.31 -9.62 -3.63
C ALA A 59 5.82 -9.56 -3.24
N ALA A 60 5.48 -8.87 -2.16
CA ALA A 60 4.09 -8.70 -1.73
C ALA A 60 3.28 -7.93 -2.78
N THR A 61 3.81 -6.83 -3.30
CA THR A 61 3.13 -6.03 -4.34
C THR A 61 2.92 -6.83 -5.62
N ALA A 62 3.93 -7.58 -6.08
CA ALA A 62 3.83 -8.45 -7.24
C ALA A 62 2.84 -9.60 -7.01
N PHE A 63 2.90 -10.24 -5.85
CA PHE A 63 1.98 -11.31 -5.47
C PHE A 63 0.53 -10.81 -5.45
N SER A 64 0.28 -9.66 -4.81
CA SER A 64 -1.02 -9.01 -4.80
C SER A 64 -1.47 -8.61 -6.19
N TYR A 65 -0.58 -8.08 -7.04
CA TYR A 65 -0.92 -7.77 -8.42
C TYR A 65 -1.32 -9.03 -9.19
N ILE A 66 -0.58 -10.13 -9.08
CA ILE A 66 -0.89 -11.40 -9.74
C ILE A 66 -2.20 -11.99 -9.22
N LEU A 67 -2.43 -11.97 -7.90
CA LEU A 67 -3.63 -12.48 -7.28
C LEU A 67 -4.86 -11.67 -7.71
N ASN A 68 -4.77 -10.33 -7.64
CA ASN A 68 -5.83 -9.45 -8.13
C ASN A 68 -6.02 -9.60 -9.64
N ARG A 69 -4.94 -9.81 -10.41
CA ARG A 69 -4.98 -9.97 -11.86
C ARG A 69 -5.65 -11.27 -12.28
N ARG A 70 -5.33 -12.39 -11.62
CA ARG A 70 -5.93 -13.71 -11.88
C ARG A 70 -7.40 -13.77 -11.47
N TRP A 71 -7.78 -13.10 -10.39
CA TRP A 71 -9.15 -13.17 -9.87
C TRP A 71 -10.09 -12.15 -10.52
N THR A 72 -9.60 -10.98 -10.92
CA THR A 72 -10.44 -9.90 -11.47
C THR A 72 -10.49 -9.88 -13.00
N PHE A 73 -9.37 -10.11 -13.71
CA PHE A 73 -9.38 -10.09 -15.19
C PHE A 73 -9.89 -11.38 -15.83
N ALA A 74 -9.98 -12.48 -15.07
CA ALA A 74 -10.75 -13.64 -15.51
C ALA A 74 -12.25 -13.33 -15.65
N LEU A 75 -12.72 -12.24 -15.04
CA LEU A 75 -14.14 -11.83 -15.06
C LEU A 75 -14.42 -10.67 -16.03
N ASP A 76 -13.49 -9.71 -16.22
CA ASP A 76 -13.82 -8.43 -16.87
C ASP A 76 -13.20 -8.15 -18.26
N GLY A 77 -12.28 -8.98 -18.78
CA GLY A 77 -11.78 -8.90 -20.17
C GLY A 77 -11.09 -7.59 -20.60
N SER A 78 -11.02 -6.57 -19.75
CA SER A 78 -10.45 -5.26 -20.07
C SER A 78 -8.96 -5.25 -19.78
N TRP A 79 -8.14 -4.85 -20.76
CA TRP A 79 -6.73 -4.58 -20.50
C TRP A 79 -6.65 -3.19 -19.86
N GLY A 80 -6.30 -3.12 -18.56
CA GLY A 80 -6.09 -1.86 -17.85
C GLY A 80 -5.12 -0.96 -18.62
N SER A 81 -5.47 0.32 -18.74
CA SER A 81 -4.72 1.27 -19.56
C SER A 81 -3.24 1.31 -19.13
N SER A 82 -2.30 1.45 -20.07
CA SER A 82 -0.87 1.61 -19.75
C SER A 82 -0.62 2.74 -18.74
N ARG A 83 -1.50 3.76 -18.71
CA ARG A 83 -1.49 4.84 -17.71
C ARG A 83 -1.81 4.35 -16.30
N GLU A 84 -2.77 3.46 -16.12
CA GLU A 84 -3.15 2.90 -14.81
C GLU A 84 -2.04 2.02 -14.25
N THR A 85 -1.43 1.21 -15.12
CA THR A 85 -0.27 0.39 -14.77
C THR A 85 0.93 1.26 -14.39
N GLY A 86 1.22 2.32 -15.17
CA GLY A 86 2.28 3.28 -14.85
C GLY A 86 2.06 4.00 -13.51
N ALA A 87 0.83 4.47 -13.26
CA ALA A 87 0.48 5.10 -11.99
C ALA A 87 0.61 4.14 -10.79
N PHE A 88 0.23 2.86 -10.96
CA PHE A 88 0.40 1.84 -9.94
C PHE A 88 1.86 1.64 -9.56
N TYR A 89 2.76 1.47 -10.53
CA TYR A 89 4.17 1.30 -10.25
C TYR A 89 4.77 2.56 -9.63
N LEU A 90 4.44 3.76 -10.12
CA LEU A 90 4.93 5.01 -9.55
C LEU A 90 4.56 5.15 -8.07
N VAL A 91 3.28 4.93 -7.73
CA VAL A 91 2.81 5.04 -6.34
C VAL A 91 3.48 4.03 -5.43
N ASN A 92 3.66 2.78 -5.88
CA ASN A 92 4.32 1.75 -5.08
C ASN A 92 5.83 2.00 -4.94
N THR A 93 6.50 2.53 -5.97
CA THR A 93 7.92 2.94 -5.88
C THR A 93 8.11 4.08 -4.88
N LEU A 94 7.26 5.11 -4.91
CA LEU A 94 7.32 6.20 -3.94
C LEU A 94 7.04 5.72 -2.52
N ALA A 95 6.09 4.81 -2.35
CA ALA A 95 5.79 4.19 -1.06
C ALA A 95 6.98 3.34 -0.55
N LEU A 96 7.62 2.56 -1.42
CA LEU A 96 8.84 1.82 -1.06
C LEU A 96 9.95 2.76 -0.61
N ALA A 97 10.22 3.83 -1.37
CA ALA A 97 11.23 4.82 -1.03
C ALA A 97 10.96 5.49 0.33
N ALA A 98 9.70 5.85 0.60
CA ALA A 98 9.29 6.39 1.88
C ALA A 98 9.45 5.39 3.03
N THR A 99 9.10 4.11 2.83
CA THR A 99 9.30 3.06 3.83
C THR A 99 10.78 2.89 4.16
N LEU A 100 11.64 2.83 3.14
CA LEU A 100 13.10 2.76 3.34
C LEU A 100 13.62 3.97 4.10
N ALA A 101 13.22 5.19 3.72
CA ALA A 101 13.65 6.40 4.40
C ALA A 101 13.26 6.42 5.89
N ILE A 102 12.07 5.91 6.24
CA ILE A 102 11.61 5.83 7.63
C ILE A 102 12.39 4.76 8.41
N VAL A 103 12.57 3.56 7.84
CA VAL A 103 13.27 2.45 8.51
C VAL A 103 14.77 2.74 8.66
N GLU A 104 15.42 3.23 7.61
CA GLU A 104 16.83 3.63 7.65
C GLU A 104 17.03 4.88 8.52
N GLY A 105 16.14 5.86 8.43
CA GLY A 105 16.17 7.04 9.29
C GLY A 105 16.08 6.68 10.77
N ALA A 106 15.23 5.71 11.11
CA ALA A 106 15.14 5.18 12.48
C ALA A 106 16.45 4.54 12.94
N GLN A 107 17.11 3.75 12.08
CA GLN A 107 18.42 3.17 12.39
C GLN A 107 19.55 4.21 12.48
N VAL A 108 19.50 5.27 11.67
CA VAL A 108 20.45 6.39 11.74
C VAL A 108 20.30 7.15 13.06
N LEU A 109 19.06 7.39 13.51
CA LEU A 109 18.77 8.17 14.71
C LEU A 109 18.99 7.40 16.01
N TRP A 110 18.64 6.11 16.04
CA TRP A 110 18.65 5.29 17.25
C TRP A 110 19.72 4.18 17.26
N GLY A 111 20.50 4.05 16.19
CA GLY A 111 21.46 2.96 16.01
C GLY A 111 20.81 1.68 15.49
N PRO A 112 21.56 0.56 15.46
CA PRO A 112 21.04 -0.74 15.02
C PRO A 112 19.77 -1.11 15.79
N LEU A 113 18.70 -1.38 15.06
CA LEU A 113 17.38 -1.67 15.65
C LEU A 113 17.19 -3.19 15.75
N SER A 114 16.64 -3.64 16.87
CA SER A 114 16.17 -5.03 16.99
C SER A 114 15.06 -5.34 15.98
N VAL A 115 14.84 -6.62 15.69
CA VAL A 115 13.74 -7.11 14.82
C VAL A 115 12.38 -6.52 15.22
N LEU A 116 12.09 -6.42 16.52
CA LEU A 116 10.85 -5.82 17.00
C LEU A 116 10.77 -4.31 16.66
N GLN A 117 11.85 -3.57 16.88
CA GLN A 117 11.91 -2.13 16.56
C GLN A 117 11.82 -1.88 15.05
N LEU A 118 12.43 -2.73 14.22
CA LEU A 118 12.31 -2.70 12.76
C LEU A 118 10.85 -2.93 12.32
N ASN A 119 10.16 -3.89 12.93
CA ASN A 119 8.74 -4.11 12.66
C ASN A 119 7.87 -2.91 13.06
N ILE A 120 8.15 -2.28 14.21
CA ILE A 120 7.45 -1.07 14.66
C ILE A 120 7.69 0.09 13.68
N ALA A 121 8.94 0.31 13.27
CA ALA A 121 9.30 1.35 12.31
C ALA A 121 8.61 1.13 10.94
N LYS A 122 8.65 -0.11 10.43
CA LYS A 122 7.97 -0.48 9.18
C LYS A 122 6.44 -0.30 9.29
N PHE A 123 5.85 -0.64 10.43
CA PHE A 123 4.41 -0.48 10.65
C PHE A 123 4.02 1.01 10.73
N ALA A 124 4.81 1.83 11.41
CA ALA A 124 4.65 3.27 11.42
C ALA A 124 4.74 3.84 9.99
N ALA A 125 5.67 3.35 9.17
CA ALA A 125 5.76 3.74 7.76
C ALA A 125 4.48 3.41 6.99
N VAL A 126 3.90 2.22 7.16
CA VAL A 126 2.62 1.85 6.54
C VAL A 126 1.51 2.83 6.93
N ILE A 127 1.40 3.19 8.20
CA ILE A 127 0.42 4.17 8.67
C ILE A 127 0.65 5.53 8.01
N VAL A 128 1.89 6.03 8.04
CA VAL A 128 2.26 7.33 7.45
C VAL A 128 1.96 7.37 5.96
N ILE A 129 2.21 6.28 5.22
CA ILE A 129 2.00 6.19 3.77
C ILE A 129 0.51 6.01 3.42
N LEU A 130 -0.27 5.37 4.29
CA LEU A 130 -1.72 5.23 4.11
C LEU A 130 -2.43 6.57 4.06
N PHE A 131 -2.02 7.57 4.84
CA PHE A 131 -2.63 8.91 4.83
C PHE A 131 -2.58 9.61 3.46
N PRO A 132 -1.41 9.81 2.82
CA PRO A 132 -1.32 10.36 1.47
C PRO A 132 -1.98 9.46 0.42
N LYS A 133 -1.87 8.12 0.53
CA LYS A 133 -2.61 7.21 -0.36
C LYS A 133 -4.11 7.47 -0.27
N TYR A 134 -4.66 7.57 0.94
CA TYR A 134 -6.08 7.84 1.16
C TYR A 134 -6.49 9.25 0.70
N ALA A 135 -5.68 10.28 0.96
CA ALA A 135 -5.94 11.63 0.45
C ALA A 135 -5.92 11.68 -1.08
N GLY A 136 -4.99 10.99 -1.73
CA GLY A 136 -4.94 10.86 -3.19
C GLY A 136 -6.15 10.12 -3.77
N TYR A 137 -6.57 9.01 -3.13
CA TYR A 137 -7.82 8.33 -3.49
C TYR A 137 -9.03 9.24 -3.32
N ARG A 138 -9.06 10.06 -2.26
CA ARG A 138 -10.15 11.00 -2.03
C ARG A 138 -10.25 12.03 -3.17
N ASP A 139 -9.13 12.63 -3.54
CA ASP A 139 -9.11 13.77 -4.46
C ASP A 139 -9.20 13.35 -5.95
N LEU A 140 -8.79 12.12 -6.28
CA LEU A 140 -8.89 11.57 -7.65
C LEU A 140 -10.20 10.80 -7.92
N VAL A 141 -10.68 9.99 -6.96
CA VAL A 141 -11.85 9.13 -7.19
C VAL A 141 -13.16 9.86 -6.92
N PHE A 142 -13.27 10.67 -5.85
CA PHE A 142 -14.52 11.38 -5.57
C PHE A 142 -14.77 12.57 -6.48
N ARG A 143 -13.72 13.15 -7.10
CA ARG A 143 -13.90 14.27 -8.05
C ARG A 143 -14.73 13.85 -9.28
N ARG A 144 -14.55 12.63 -9.79
CA ARG A 144 -15.35 12.11 -10.93
C ARG A 144 -16.82 11.84 -10.58
N SER A 145 -17.13 11.48 -9.33
CA SER A 145 -18.52 11.28 -8.89
C SER A 145 -19.33 12.57 -8.79
N ILE A 146 -18.67 13.71 -8.50
CA ILE A 146 -19.32 15.02 -8.35
C ILE A 146 -19.60 15.68 -9.71
N GLU A 147 -18.86 15.30 -10.74
CA GLU A 147 -18.96 15.91 -12.08
C GLU A 147 -20.11 15.30 -12.91
N ASN A 148 -20.39 14.00 -12.74
CA ASN A 148 -21.54 13.35 -13.40
C ASN A 148 -22.90 13.80 -12.83
N ASP A 149 -22.98 14.12 -11.53
CA ASP A 149 -24.21 14.66 -10.89
C ASP A 149 -24.52 16.11 -11.31
N ARG A 150 -23.58 16.80 -11.98
CA ARG A 150 -23.79 18.17 -12.51
C ARG A 150 -24.32 18.18 -13.95
N LEU A 151 -24.34 17.02 -14.62
CA LEU A 151 -24.75 16.88 -16.02
C LEU A 151 -26.05 16.06 -16.20
N SER A 152 -26.66 15.60 -15.10
CA SER A 152 -27.99 14.98 -15.02
C SER A 152 -29.02 15.93 -14.40
#